data_AF-A0A8J3A014-F1
#
_entry.id   AF-A0A8J3A014-F1
#
_cell.length_a   1.000
_cell.length_b   1.000
_cell.length_c   1.000
_cell.angle_alpha   90.00
_cell.angle_beta   90.00
_cell.angle_gamma   90.00
#
_symmetry.space_group_name_H-M   'P 1'
#
loop_
_entity.id
_entity.type
_entity.pdbx_description
1 polymer ?
#
loop_
_entity_poly.entity_id
_entity_poly.type
_entity_poly.pdbx_seq_one_letter_code
_entity_poly.pdbx_strand_id
1 'polypeptide(L)' 'MKILEKFSYTIFILCAAVIMIVNLTNNNETTKDLVGIISFIIVLIVVINSIIYRKKSKKK' A
#
# COMPACT_ATOMS: atom_id res chain seq x y z
N MET A 1 -14.49 12.91 6.34
CA MET A 1 -13.05 12.83 6.68
C MET A 1 -12.58 11.48 7.23
N LYS A 2 -13.36 10.71 8.01
CA LYS A 2 -12.85 9.47 8.63
C LYS A 2 -12.73 8.25 7.70
N ILE A 3 -13.53 8.16 6.64
CA ILE A 3 -13.63 6.95 5.81
C ILE A 3 -12.43 6.77 4.88
N LEU A 4 -11.87 7.86 4.34
CA LEU A 4 -10.74 7.79 3.41
C LEU A 4 -9.43 7.39 4.11
N GLU A 5 -9.18 7.93 5.32
CA GLU A 5 -8.06 7.49 6.17
C GLU A 5 -8.22 6.03 6.59
N LYS A 6 -9.44 5.60 6.94
CA LYS A 6 -9.73 4.21 7.31
C LYS A 6 -9.51 3.26 6.13
N PHE A 7 -9.94 3.63 4.92
CA PHE A 7 -9.70 2.86 3.70
C PHE A 7 -8.22 2.78 3.34
N SER A 8 -7.50 3.90 3.42
CA SER A 8 -6.07 3.93 3.12
C SER A 8 -5.28 3.04 4.08
N TYR A 9 -5.68 2.99 5.36
CA TYR A 9 -5.06 2.12 6.36
C TYR A 9 -5.37 0.64 6.12
N THR A 10 -6.63 0.31 5.79
CA THR A 10 -7.02 -1.07 5.45
C THR A 10 -6.28 -1.59 4.21
N ILE A 11 -6.13 -0.76 3.17
CA ILE A 11 -5.36 -1.12 1.96
C ILE A 11 -3.90 -1.39 2.31
N PHE A 12 -3.32 -0.60 3.22
CA PHE A 12 -1.95 -0.79 3.67
C PHE A 12 -1.76 -2.11 4.42
N ILE A 13 -2.66 -2.43 5.35
CA ILE A 13 -2.66 -3.70 6.10
C ILE A 13 -2.82 -4.89 5.16
N LEU A 14 -3.74 -4.79 4.18
CA LEU A 14 -3.96 -5.84 3.19
C LEU A 14 -2.69 -6.08 2.35
N CYS A 15 -2.01 -5.01 1.93
CA CYS A 15 -0.76 -5.09 1.18
C CYS A 15 0.34 -5.79 1.99
N ALA A 16 0.51 -5.41 3.26
CA ALA A 16 1.47 -6.04 4.16
C ALA A 16 1.17 -7.53 4.39
N ALA A 17 -0.11 -7.90 4.54
CA ALA A 17 -0.51 -9.29 4.70
C ALA A 17 -0.20 -10.13 3.45
N VAL A 18 -0.46 -9.60 2.25
CA VAL A 18 -0.13 -10.27 0.98
C VAL A 18 1.38 -10.47 0.83
N ILE A 19 2.20 -9.47 1.15
CA ILE A 19 3.67 -9.62 1.16
C ILE A 19 4.08 -10.72 2.11
N MET A 20 3.56 -10.73 3.34
CA MET A 20 3.92 -11.73 4.35
C MET A 20 3.58 -13.15 3.87
N ILE A 21 2.39 -13.36 3.29
CA ILE A 21 1.96 -14.65 2.77
C ILE A 21 2.84 -15.10 1.60
N VAL A 22 3.14 -14.21 0.65
CA VAL A 22 4.02 -14.53 -0.48
C VAL A 22 5.43 -14.85 0.00
N ASN A 23 5.94 -14.10 0.98
CA ASN A 23 7.28 -14.28 1.52
C ASN A 23 7.42 -15.61 2.28
N LEU A 24 6.33 -16.10 2.89
CA LEU A 24 6.23 -17.39 3.59
C LEU A 24 5.99 -18.58 2.64
N THR A 25 5.22 -18.38 1.56
CA THR A 25 4.79 -19.47 0.68
C THR A 25 5.77 -19.74 -0.45
N ASN A 26 6.47 -18.71 -0.94
CA ASN A 26 7.39 -18.83 -2.06
C ASN A 26 8.84 -18.88 -1.60
N ASN A 27 9.52 -19.98 -1.92
CA ASN A 27 10.97 -20.12 -1.78
C ASN A 27 11.74 -19.52 -2.98
N ASN A 28 11.04 -19.10 -4.04
CA ASN A 28 11.66 -18.45 -5.19
C ASN A 28 11.96 -16.99 -4.89
N GLU A 29 13.26 -16.66 -4.79
CA GLU A 29 13.73 -15.30 -4.51
C GLU A 29 13.25 -14.28 -5.55
N THR A 30 13.18 -14.66 -6.83
CA THR A 30 12.68 -13.79 -7.91
C THR A 30 11.23 -13.35 -7.69
N THR A 31 10.36 -14.22 -7.17
CA THR A 31 8.96 -13.87 -6.94
C THR A 31 8.79 -12.99 -5.70
N LYS A 32 9.64 -13.19 -4.67
CA LYS A 32 9.67 -12.35 -3.47
C LYS A 32 10.08 -10.93 -3.82
N ASP A 33 11.12 -10.78 -4.64
CA ASP A 33 11.62 -9.49 -5.11
C ASP A 33 10.56 -8.74 -5.95
N LEU A 34 9.95 -9.44 -6.90
CA LEU A 34 8.90 -8.87 -7.76
C LEU A 34 7.68 -8.39 -6.95
N VAL A 35 7.22 -9.19 -5.98
CA VAL A 35 6.10 -8.82 -5.11
C VAL A 35 6.47 -7.66 -4.18
N GLY A 36 7.70 -7.60 -3.69
CA GLY A 36 8.22 -6.46 -2.93
C GLY A 36 8.17 -5.16 -3.73
N ILE A 37 8.67 -5.18 -4.97
CA ILE A 37 8.66 -4.01 -5.87
C ILE A 37 7.22 -3.55 -6.16
N ILE A 38 6.33 -4.48 -6.52
CA ILE A 38 4.93 -4.17 -6.84
C ILE A 38 4.22 -3.56 -5.62
N SER A 39 4.42 -4.14 -4.43
CA SER A 39 3.82 -3.62 -3.21
C SER A 39 4.35 -2.24 -2.84
N PHE A 40 5.65 -2.00 -3.02
CA PHE A 40 6.26 -0.69 -2.80
C PHE A 40 5.66 0.39 -3.72
N ILE A 41 5.45 0.08 -5.00
CA ILE A 41 4.81 0.98 -5.96
C ILE A 41 3.36 1.28 -5.55
N ILE A 42 2.58 0.28 -5.15
CA ILE A 42 1.20 0.45 -4.69
C ILE A 42 1.15 1.35 -3.46
N VAL A 43 2.02 1.12 -2.48
CA VAL A 43 2.13 1.94 -1.27
C VAL A 43 2.47 3.39 -1.63
N LEU A 44 3.44 3.62 -2.53
CA LEU A 44 3.78 4.96 -3.00
C LEU A 44 2.58 5.68 -3.63
N ILE A 45 1.85 5.01 -4.52
CA ILE A 45 0.66 5.57 -5.17
C ILE A 45 -0.41 5.93 -4.13
N VAL A 46 -0.65 5.07 -3.14
CA VAL A 46 -1.63 5.31 -2.07
C VAL A 46 -1.21 6.50 -1.21
N VAL A 47 0.07 6.58 -0.81
CA VAL A 47 0.61 7.69 -0.01
C VAL A 47 0.53 9.01 -0.78
N ILE A 48 0.93 9.02 -2.06
CA ILE A 48 0.85 10.20 -2.92
C ILE A 48 -0.61 10.67 -3.06
N ASN A 49 -1.54 9.75 -3.35
CA ASN A 49 -2.95 10.08 -3.44
C ASN A 49 -3.49 10.63 -2.11
N SER A 50 -3.12 10.03 -0.98
CA SER A 50 -3.50 10.49 0.36
C SER A 50 -2.99 11.92 0.64
N ILE A 51 -1.73 12.21 0.29
CA ILE A 51 -1.13 13.55 0.43
C ILE A 51 -1.85 14.56 -0.48
N ILE A 52 -2.09 14.22 -1.75
CA ILE A 52 -2.82 15.08 -2.69
C ILE A 52 -4.22 15.38 -2.17
N TYR A 53 -4.93 14.36 -1.68
CA TYR A 53 -6.27 14.50 -1.13
C TYR A 53 -6.29 15.40 0.12
N ARG A 54 -5.32 15.24 1.04
CA ARG A 54 -5.13 16.14 2.18
C ARG A 54 -4.85 17.58 1.76
N LYS A 55 -4.02 17.77 0.73
CA LYS A 55 -3.67 19.11 0.21
C LYS A 55 -4.87 19.79 -0.45
N LYS A 56 -5.73 19.02 -1.13
CA LYS A 56 -7.00 19.50 -1.71
C LYS A 56 -8.04 19.81 -0.63
N SER A 57 -8.09 19.02 0.43
CA SER A 57 -9.04 19.20 1.54
C SER A 57 -8.73 20.40 2.44
N LYS A 58 -7.48 20.88 2.50
CA LYS A 58 -7.09 22.08 3.25
C LYS A 58 -7.25 23.41 2.48
N LYS A 59 -7.61 23.34 1.20
CA LYS A 59 -7.83 24.51 0.33
C LYS A 59 -9.29 24.97 0.27
N LYS A 60 -10.17 24.39 1.10
CA LYS A 60 -11.60 24.70 1.15
C LYS A 60 -11.96 25.24 2.52
#